data_AF-A0A965B489-F1
#
_entry.id   AF-A0A965B489-F1
#
_cell.length_a   1.000
_cell.length_b   1.000
_cell.length_c   1.000
_cell.angle_alpha   90.00
_cell.angle_beta   90.00
_cell.angle_gamma   90.00
#
_symmetry.space_group_name_H-M   'P 1'
#
loop_
_entity.id
_entity.type
_entity.pdbx_description
1 polymer ?
#
loop_
_entity_poly.entity_id
_entity_poly.type
_entity_poly.pdbx_seq_one_letter_code
_entity_poly.pdbx_strand_id
1 'polypeptide(L)'
;ASRDDGAWSIPKGEYDPEDSPWEAAVREFAEELGCPVPGGPVIALGDATQPGGKRVTIFAVGADLDISRVHSNTFTLEWPRGSGRLREYPELDRVAWLPVAQARRKLLTGQREFLDRLMASPEVAGFREGR
;
A
#
# COMPACT_ATOMS: atom_id res chain seq x y z
N ALA A 1 4.94 9.82 19.46
CA ALA A 1 5.02 8.85 18.35
C ALA A 1 4.07 7.69 18.67
N SER A 2 3.25 7.29 17.71
CA SER A 2 2.45 6.06 17.84
C SER A 2 3.36 4.85 17.66
N ARG A 3 2.93 3.68 18.15
CA ARG A 3 3.68 2.43 18.05
C ARG A 3 3.94 1.97 16.60
N ASP A 4 3.20 2.52 15.64
CA ASP A 4 3.21 2.14 14.23
C ASP A 4 3.65 3.28 13.28
N ASP A 5 4.27 4.35 13.80
CA ASP A 5 4.85 5.39 12.96
C ASP A 5 5.99 4.79 12.10
N GLY A 6 5.99 5.06 10.80
CA GLY A 6 6.95 4.52 9.84
C GLY A 6 6.82 3.02 9.53
N ALA A 7 5.75 2.35 10.00
CA ALA A 7 5.56 0.91 9.80
C ALA A 7 4.59 0.55 8.67
N TRP A 8 3.98 1.53 7.99
CA TRP A 8 2.99 1.31 6.93
C TRP A 8 3.61 1.45 5.54
N SER A 9 3.08 0.72 4.56
CA SER A 9 3.45 0.88 3.15
C SER A 9 2.24 0.97 2.23
N ILE A 10 2.46 1.58 1.06
CA ILE A 10 1.56 1.47 -0.10
C ILE A 10 1.71 0.05 -0.69
N PRO A 11 0.63 -0.62 -1.13
CA PRO A 11 0.69 -1.94 -1.78
C PRO A 11 1.64 -1.95 -2.97
N LYS A 12 2.45 -3.00 -3.08
CA LYS A 12 3.50 -3.12 -4.12
C LYS A 12 4.07 -4.54 -4.11
N GLY A 13 4.44 -5.03 -5.29
CA GLY A 13 5.29 -6.21 -5.40
C GLY A 13 6.24 -6.12 -6.57
N GLU A 14 6.70 -7.30 -7.00
CA GLU A 14 7.72 -7.42 -8.04
C GLU A 14 7.06 -7.37 -9.41
N TYR A 15 7.85 -6.91 -10.39
CA TYR A 15 7.44 -6.96 -11.78
C TYR A 15 7.59 -8.38 -12.31
N ASP A 16 6.56 -8.87 -12.99
CA ASP A 16 6.75 -9.97 -13.92
C ASP A 16 7.34 -9.43 -15.23
N PRO A 17 8.18 -10.20 -15.95
CA PRO A 17 8.84 -9.73 -17.17
C PRO A 17 7.88 -9.29 -18.29
N GLU A 18 6.64 -9.75 -18.21
CA GLU A 18 5.58 -9.52 -19.21
C GLU A 18 4.63 -8.39 -18.79
N ASP A 19 4.66 -7.95 -17.54
CA ASP A 19 3.74 -6.95 -16.98
C ASP A 19 4.24 -5.52 -17.24
N SER A 20 3.32 -4.65 -17.67
CA SER A 20 3.51 -3.22 -17.51
C SER A 20 3.46 -2.82 -16.02
N PRO A 21 4.03 -1.66 -15.63
CA PRO A 21 3.95 -1.21 -14.24
C PRO A 21 2.55 -1.05 -13.68
N TRP A 22 1.57 -0.75 -14.53
CA TRP A 22 0.18 -0.68 -14.10
C TRP A 22 -0.42 -2.07 -13.87
N GLU A 23 -0.15 -3.03 -14.76
CA GLU A 23 -0.62 -4.42 -14.60
C GLU A 23 -0.08 -5.06 -13.32
N ALA A 24 1.23 -4.89 -13.06
CA ALA A 24 1.84 -5.35 -11.81
C ALA A 24 1.17 -4.68 -10.59
N ALA A 25 0.96 -3.35 -10.61
CA ALA A 25 0.30 -2.66 -9.50
C ALA A 25 -1.14 -3.13 -9.26
N VAL A 26 -1.90 -3.43 -10.31
CA VAL A 26 -3.28 -3.96 -10.21
C VAL A 26 -3.29 -5.37 -9.63
N ARG A 27 -2.40 -6.24 -10.11
CA ARG A 27 -2.26 -7.62 -9.61
C ARG A 27 -1.89 -7.62 -8.13
N GLU A 28 -0.84 -6.89 -7.75
CA GLU A 28 -0.34 -6.81 -6.37
C GLU A 28 -1.37 -6.19 -5.42
N PHE A 29 -2.12 -5.16 -5.85
CA PHE A 29 -3.22 -4.64 -5.06
C PHE A 29 -4.27 -5.72 -4.79
N ALA A 30 -4.63 -6.52 -5.80
CA ALA A 30 -5.62 -7.58 -5.64
C ALA A 30 -5.12 -8.73 -4.77
N GLU A 31 -3.84 -9.07 -4.84
CA GLU A 31 -3.21 -10.08 -4.00
C GLU A 31 -3.09 -9.63 -2.53
N GLU A 32 -2.61 -8.40 -2.30
CA GLU A 32 -2.42 -7.88 -0.94
C GLU A 32 -3.74 -7.53 -0.23
N LEU A 33 -4.72 -6.97 -0.96
CA LEU A 33 -5.99 -6.49 -0.37
C LEU A 33 -7.15 -7.46 -0.58
N GLY A 34 -6.97 -8.55 -1.35
CA GLY A 34 -8.02 -9.54 -1.63
C GLY A 34 -9.20 -8.98 -2.43
N CYS A 35 -9.05 -7.82 -3.08
CA CYS A 35 -10.11 -7.19 -3.88
C CYS A 35 -9.53 -6.42 -5.08
N PRO A 36 -10.27 -6.30 -6.19
CA PRO A 36 -9.76 -5.61 -7.38
C PRO A 36 -9.58 -4.11 -7.12
N VAL A 37 -8.64 -3.50 -7.84
CA VAL A 37 -8.52 -2.04 -7.90
C VAL A 37 -9.86 -1.45 -8.33
N PRO A 38 -10.44 -0.50 -7.57
CA PRO A 38 -11.72 0.09 -7.92
C PRO A 38 -11.62 0.90 -9.21
N GLY A 39 -12.72 1.06 -9.93
CA GLY A 39 -12.78 1.95 -11.08
C GLY A 39 -12.63 3.41 -10.66
N GLY A 40 -11.81 4.18 -11.38
CA GLY A 40 -11.62 5.60 -11.12
C GLY A 40 -10.49 6.21 -11.95
N PRO A 41 -10.31 7.55 -11.91
CA PRO A 41 -9.17 8.21 -12.53
C PRO A 41 -7.86 7.68 -11.92
N VAL A 42 -6.95 7.24 -12.79
CA VAL A 42 -5.63 6.74 -12.41
C VAL A 42 -4.61 7.86 -12.53
N ILE A 43 -3.85 8.08 -11.48
CA ILE A 43 -2.78 9.08 -11.40
C ILE A 43 -1.46 8.32 -11.28
N ALA A 44 -0.57 8.49 -12.26
CA ALA A 44 0.80 7.99 -12.15
C ALA A 44 1.60 8.91 -11.23
N LEU A 45 1.95 8.44 -10.03
CA LEU A 45 2.79 9.19 -9.09
C LEU A 45 4.29 9.02 -9.42
N GLY A 46 4.61 8.28 -10.47
CA GLY A 46 5.96 8.02 -10.95
C GLY A 46 6.71 7.03 -10.07
N ASP A 47 8.03 7.02 -10.23
CA ASP A 47 8.91 6.11 -9.50
C ASP A 47 9.83 6.85 -8.52
N ALA A 48 10.30 6.12 -7.50
CA ALA A 48 11.30 6.58 -6.55
C ALA A 48 12.14 5.40 -6.03
N THR A 49 13.39 5.69 -5.66
CA THR A 49 14.28 4.72 -5.02
C THR A 49 14.15 4.81 -3.51
N GLN A 50 13.74 3.72 -2.87
CA GLN A 50 13.64 3.62 -1.42
C GLN A 50 15.02 3.45 -0.76
N PRO A 51 15.16 3.79 0.53
CA PRO A 51 16.33 3.43 1.32
C PRO A 51 16.58 1.91 1.23
N GLY A 52 17.74 1.51 0.69
CA GLY A 52 18.05 0.12 0.35
C GLY A 52 18.19 -0.15 -1.15
N GLY A 53 17.92 0.83 -2.01
CA GLY A 53 18.16 0.74 -3.45
C GLY A 53 17.00 0.16 -4.27
N LYS A 54 15.93 -0.31 -3.61
CA LYS A 54 14.72 -0.79 -4.30
C LYS A 54 14.01 0.38 -4.99
N ARG A 55 13.79 0.28 -6.30
CA ARG A 55 12.97 1.22 -7.07
C ARG A 55 11.52 0.77 -7.03
N VAL A 56 10.60 1.69 -6.75
CA VAL A 56 9.16 1.42 -6.74
C VAL A 56 8.44 2.43 -7.62
N THR A 57 7.42 1.98 -8.34
CA THR A 57 6.51 2.81 -9.13
C THR A 57 5.15 2.77 -8.45
N ILE A 58 4.56 3.94 -8.20
CA ILE A 58 3.31 4.06 -7.46
C ILE A 58 2.26 4.78 -8.29
N PHE A 59 1.02 4.33 -8.15
CA PHE A 59 -0.16 4.91 -8.74
C PHE A 59 -1.16 5.28 -7.63
N ALA A 60 -2.02 6.25 -7.90
CA ALA A 60 -3.21 6.52 -7.10
C ALA A 60 -4.46 6.34 -7.96
N VAL A 61 -5.56 5.91 -7.34
CA VAL A 61 -6.85 5.76 -7.99
C VAL A 61 -7.89 6.54 -7.20
N GLY A 62 -8.57 7.45 -7.87
CA GLY A 62 -9.66 8.24 -7.28
C GLY A 62 -10.93 7.42 -7.15
N ALA A 63 -11.12 6.75 -6.02
CA ALA A 63 -12.29 5.90 -5.76
C ALA A 63 -12.66 5.84 -4.27
N ASP A 64 -13.92 5.47 -4.00
CA ASP A 64 -14.39 5.13 -2.65
C ASP A 64 -14.30 3.61 -2.46
N LEU A 65 -13.22 3.15 -1.82
CA LEU A 65 -12.96 1.74 -1.55
C LEU A 65 -13.54 1.35 -0.19
N ASP A 66 -14.46 0.38 -0.20
CA ASP A 66 -14.94 -0.28 1.02
C ASP A 66 -13.86 -1.22 1.58
N ILE A 67 -13.02 -0.69 2.47
CA ILE A 67 -11.93 -1.45 3.12
C ILE A 67 -12.43 -2.49 4.14
N SER A 68 -13.74 -2.52 4.46
CA SER A 68 -14.30 -3.55 5.36
C SER A 68 -14.26 -4.96 4.74
N ARG A 69 -14.07 -5.03 3.42
CA ARG A 69 -13.99 -6.27 2.63
C ARG A 69 -12.56 -6.71 2.35
N VAL A 70 -11.56 -5.98 2.85
CA VAL A 70 -10.16 -6.36 2.68
C VAL A 70 -9.87 -7.55 3.57
N HIS A 71 -9.43 -8.65 2.95
CA HIS A 71 -9.03 -9.87 3.64
C HIS A 71 -7.60 -10.19 3.24
N SER A 72 -6.68 -10.22 4.21
CA SER A 72 -5.32 -10.66 3.97
C SER A 72 -5.23 -12.18 3.97
N ASN A 73 -4.39 -12.76 3.12
CA ASN A 73 -3.98 -14.15 3.29
C ASN A 73 -3.28 -14.34 4.64
N THR A 74 -3.24 -15.59 5.12
CA THR A 74 -2.53 -15.96 6.35
C THR A 74 -1.33 -16.83 6.03
N PHE A 75 -0.21 -16.60 6.72
CA PHE A 75 0.97 -17.47 6.67
C PHE A 75 1.18 -18.16 8.01
N THR A 76 1.82 -19.33 7.97
CA THR A 76 2.06 -20.14 9.16
C THR A 76 3.52 -19.98 9.61
N LEU A 77 3.72 -19.62 10.88
CA LEU A 77 5.04 -19.48 11.48
C LEU A 77 5.10 -20.14 12.86
N GLU A 78 6.23 -20.77 13.15
CA GLU A 78 6.49 -21.37 14.46
C GLU A 78 6.77 -20.29 15.52
N TRP A 79 5.95 -20.23 16.57
CA TRP A 79 6.11 -19.24 17.64
C TRP A 79 5.74 -19.75 19.03
N PRO A 80 6.61 -19.59 20.06
CA PRO A 80 7.98 -19.05 20.00
C PRO A 80 8.94 -19.93 19.18
N ARG A 81 10.04 -19.36 18.67
CA ARG A 81 11.06 -20.13 17.93
C ARG A 81 11.55 -21.33 18.75
N GLY A 82 11.55 -22.52 18.14
CA GLY A 82 11.99 -23.77 18.76
C GLY A 82 10.93 -24.48 19.61
N SER A 83 9.67 -24.04 19.56
CA SER A 83 8.55 -24.65 20.29
C SER A 83 7.83 -25.77 19.53
N GLY A 84 8.06 -25.91 18.22
CA GLY A 84 7.29 -26.78 17.33
C GLY A 84 5.82 -26.37 17.16
N ARG A 85 5.40 -25.23 17.75
CA ARG A 85 4.02 -24.74 17.68
C ARG A 85 3.86 -23.79 16.51
N LEU A 86 3.26 -24.29 15.44
CA LEU A 86 2.83 -23.48 14.30
C LEU A 86 1.61 -22.63 14.68
N ARG A 87 1.63 -21.36 14.27
CA ARG A 87 0.52 -20.42 14.38
C ARG A 87 0.32 -19.70 13.05
N GLU A 88 -0.92 -19.40 12.75
CA GLU A 88 -1.29 -18.59 11.59
C GLU A 88 -1.27 -17.10 11.97
N TYR A 89 -0.72 -16.30 11.07
CA TYR A 89 -0.65 -14.85 11.17
C TYR A 89 -1.16 -14.24 9.86
N PRO A 90 -1.92 -13.13 9.90
CA PRO A 90 -2.27 -12.41 8.68
C PRO A 90 -1.00 -11.82 8.05
N GLU A 91 -0.88 -11.92 6.73
CA GLU A 91 0.20 -11.26 5.97
C GLU A 91 0.07 -9.73 6.04
N LEU A 92 -1.16 -9.22 6.11
CA LEU A 92 -1.45 -7.80 6.25
C LEU A 92 -2.20 -7.57 7.56
N ASP A 93 -1.57 -6.87 8.51
CA ASP A 93 -2.14 -6.58 9.84
C ASP A 93 -3.37 -5.67 9.74
N ARG A 94 -3.28 -4.58 8.96
CA ARG A 94 -4.32 -3.55 8.83
C ARG A 94 -4.27 -2.80 7.50
N VAL A 95 -5.45 -2.49 6.95
CA VAL A 95 -5.65 -1.45 5.93
C VAL A 95 -6.43 -0.29 6.56
N ALA A 96 -6.10 0.93 6.17
CA ALA A 96 -6.79 2.11 6.66
C ALA A 96 -6.82 3.23 5.61
N TRP A 97 -7.97 3.89 5.51
CA TRP A 97 -8.05 5.25 4.98
C TRP A 97 -7.52 6.22 6.03
N LEU A 98 -6.64 7.13 5.61
CA LEU A 98 -5.98 8.07 6.50
C LEU A 98 -5.92 9.45 5.82
N PRO A 99 -6.12 10.55 6.58
CA PRO A 99 -5.71 11.87 6.13
C PRO A 99 -4.23 11.88 5.75
N VAL A 100 -3.84 12.62 4.71
CA VAL A 100 -2.47 12.61 4.17
C VAL A 100 -1.45 13.02 5.25
N ALA A 101 -1.81 13.97 6.12
CA ALA A 101 -0.98 14.36 7.25
C ALA A 101 -0.75 13.22 8.28
N GLN A 102 -1.70 12.29 8.42
CA GLN A 102 -1.55 11.11 9.25
C GLN A 102 -0.79 10.00 8.51
N ALA A 103 -1.13 9.76 7.24
CA ALA A 103 -0.44 8.80 6.38
C ALA A 103 1.07 9.11 6.33
N ARG A 104 1.46 10.38 6.19
CA ARG A 104 2.88 10.80 6.17
C ARG A 104 3.68 10.35 7.40
N ARG A 105 3.06 10.32 8.58
CA ARG A 105 3.72 9.88 9.82
C ARG A 105 3.85 8.37 9.90
N LYS A 106 2.81 7.66 9.44
CA LYS A 106 2.71 6.20 9.47
C LYS A 106 3.52 5.52 8.37
N LEU A 107 3.65 6.16 7.21
CA LEU A 107 4.27 5.58 6.03
C LEU A 107 5.80 5.51 6.15
N LEU A 108 6.36 4.45 5.58
CA LEU A 108 7.80 4.27 5.36
C LEU A 108 8.40 5.55 4.75
N THR A 109 9.53 6.00 5.29
CA THR A 109 10.19 7.26 4.87
C THR A 109 10.39 7.32 3.35
N GLY A 110 10.81 6.21 2.73
CA GLY A 110 11.04 6.12 1.28
C GLY A 110 9.79 6.21 0.40
N GLN A 111 8.57 6.22 0.97
CA GLN A 111 7.32 6.35 0.21
C GLN A 111 6.61 7.69 0.46
N ARG A 112 7.09 8.51 1.41
CA ARG A 112 6.43 9.78 1.77
C ARG A 112 6.41 10.79 0.64
N GLU A 113 7.36 10.70 -0.28
CA GLU A 113 7.41 11.54 -1.47
C GLU A 113 6.17 11.33 -2.37
N PHE A 114 5.62 10.12 -2.44
CA PHE A 114 4.42 9.87 -3.23
C PHE A 114 3.20 10.62 -2.68
N LEU A 115 3.15 10.89 -1.38
CA LEU A 115 2.12 11.76 -0.81
C LEU A 115 2.32 13.23 -1.22
N ASP A 116 3.57 13.68 -1.37
CA ASP A 116 3.85 15.03 -1.87
C ASP A 116 3.44 15.16 -3.35
N ARG A 117 3.78 14.15 -4.17
CA ARG A 117 3.37 14.08 -5.58
C ARG A 117 1.85 14.00 -5.73
N LEU A 118 1.17 13.24 -4.88
CA LEU A 118 -0.29 13.16 -4.86
C LEU A 118 -0.91 14.53 -4.58
N MET A 119 -0.46 15.21 -3.54
CA MET A 119 -0.98 16.53 -3.15
C MET A 119 -0.66 17.65 -4.14
N ALA A 120 0.39 17.49 -4.94
CA ALA A 120 0.74 18.40 -6.02
C ALA A 120 -0.02 18.13 -7.33
N SER A 121 -0.69 16.97 -7.47
CA SER A 121 -1.41 16.63 -8.69
C SER A 121 -2.67 17.50 -8.86
N PRO A 122 -2.87 18.15 -10.01
CA PRO A 122 -4.12 18.87 -10.27
C PRO A 122 -5.34 17.93 -10.34
N GLU A 123 -5.12 16.63 -10.61
CA GLU A 123 -6.18 15.62 -10.72
C GLU A 123 -6.87 15.36 -9.37
N VAL A 124 -6.24 15.71 -8.25
CA VAL A 124 -6.84 15.57 -6.92
C VAL A 124 -7.61 16.81 -6.44
N ALA A 125 -7.66 17.90 -7.23
CA ALA A 125 -8.25 19.17 -6.79
C ALA A 125 -9.75 19.09 -6.39
N GLY A 126 -10.47 18.07 -6.86
CA GLY A 126 -11.87 17.80 -6.50
C GLY A 126 -12.07 16.82 -5.34
N PHE A 127 -11.00 16.19 -4.86
CA PHE A 127 -11.06 15.18 -3.81
C PHE A 127 -10.90 15.83 -2.44
N ARG A 128 -11.41 15.15 -1.41
CA ARG A 128 -11.24 15.53 -0.01
C ARG A 128 -10.70 14.36 0.77
N GLU A 129 -9.91 14.65 1.79
CA GLU A 129 -9.52 13.63 2.75
C GLU A 129 -10.78 13.08 3.44
N GLY A 130 -10.88 11.74 3.49
CA GLY A 130 -11.91 11.05 4.24
C GLY A 130 -11.85 11.39 5.73
N ARG A 131 -12.99 11.28 6.41
CA ARG A 131 -13.14 11.61 7.83
C ARG A 131 -12.76 10.42 8.72
#